data_AF-A0A2R4SVY2-F1
#
_entry.id   AF-A0A2R4SVY2-F1
#
_cell.length_a   1.000
_cell.length_b   1.000
_cell.length_c   1.000
_cell.angle_alpha   90.00
_cell.angle_beta   90.00
_cell.angle_gamma   90.00
#
_symmetry.space_group_name_H-M   'P 1'
#
loop_
_entity.id
_entity.type
_entity.pdbx_description
1 polymer ?
#
loop_
_entity_poly.entity_id
_entity_poly.type
_entity_poly.pdbx_seq_one_letter_code
_entity_poly.pdbx_strand_id
1 'polypeptide(L)'
;MTMRRTAWAAVGTLGVLATLLAPNAVAATQPAGAQGAGEVIWTRSAEAAPLVPVGARYSDYADRSGEPADVTGGLTAGPAAPEPTTAEKAAEIARKNGQTYSADGTGPAAATRLVNAPGIIDWAKCNADPQGGRLPGHVVDHFNFCRWGYNTATKLNGSGQVEGQVRFLETEVGEGSRNRRTYGINLKYTNVTATGVYAGAGATMTLSPTASTPCTVGVVNPDGPSRTDSVLAWKGAVTRYNVTSTASAGNQARIDKTAHCQSRTNYKVNSPRGETPWSLGPAIGGRHDSAAYLAQYGTQGAIFWGVMPSFYYSRLDASVKAVAEHVFDALHAPQLTYPQKTDKDIPGNIWSGDQPIHRNFPGFNAASADVAAKNRSAKDRACAGLASKPGQQCDEFPFASTKEGAGKGDGNFSVRYVPQPDNSTAGARLSAWYGQDRILDGDAYAISVR
;
A
#
# COMPACT_ATOMS: atom_id res chain seq x y z
N MET A 1 -56.86 -16.58 -53.36
CA MET A 1 -56.15 -15.29 -53.33
C MET A 1 -54.77 -15.52 -52.79
N THR A 2 -53.80 -15.44 -53.69
CA THR A 2 -52.36 -15.59 -53.51
C THR A 2 -51.82 -14.46 -52.63
N MET A 3 -51.13 -14.78 -51.54
CA MET A 3 -50.09 -13.89 -51.02
C MET A 3 -48.94 -14.67 -50.38
N ARG A 4 -47.75 -14.31 -50.84
CA ARG A 4 -46.44 -14.88 -50.61
C ARG A 4 -46.01 -14.68 -49.15
N ARG A 5 -45.49 -15.74 -48.53
CA ARG A 5 -44.63 -15.65 -47.35
C ARG A 5 -43.20 -15.42 -47.82
N THR A 6 -42.64 -14.26 -47.51
CA THR A 6 -41.23 -13.93 -47.65
C THR A 6 -40.46 -14.59 -46.52
N ALA A 7 -39.52 -15.48 -46.87
CA ALA A 7 -38.51 -16.01 -45.98
C ALA A 7 -37.47 -14.91 -45.70
N TRP A 8 -37.26 -14.58 -44.42
CA TRP A 8 -36.08 -13.84 -43.98
C TRP A 8 -35.12 -14.84 -43.36
N ALA A 9 -33.93 -14.93 -43.96
CA ALA A 9 -32.80 -15.70 -43.46
C ALA A 9 -32.29 -15.08 -42.16
N ALA A 10 -32.16 -15.91 -41.13
CA ALA A 10 -31.45 -15.57 -39.92
C ALA A 10 -29.94 -15.52 -40.23
N VAL A 11 -29.37 -14.31 -40.26
CA VAL A 11 -27.92 -14.12 -40.18
C VAL A 11 -27.55 -14.24 -38.71
N GLY A 12 -27.09 -15.43 -38.31
CA GLY A 12 -26.46 -15.64 -37.01
C GLY A 12 -25.07 -15.03 -37.02
N THR A 13 -24.93 -13.82 -36.49
CA THR A 13 -23.63 -13.25 -36.12
C THR A 13 -23.17 -13.88 -34.81
N LEU A 14 -22.33 -14.91 -34.92
CA LEU A 14 -21.43 -15.33 -33.85
C LEU A 14 -20.49 -14.17 -33.54
N GLY A 15 -20.84 -13.35 -32.55
CA GLY A 15 -19.94 -12.40 -31.93
C GLY A 15 -18.89 -13.16 -31.13
N VAL A 16 -17.75 -13.45 -31.76
CA VAL A 16 -16.54 -13.91 -31.08
C VAL A 16 -16.11 -12.78 -30.15
N LEU A 17 -16.28 -12.98 -28.85
CA LEU A 17 -15.75 -12.13 -27.80
C LEU A 17 -14.23 -12.31 -27.82
N ALA A 18 -13.53 -11.48 -28.59
CA ALA A 18 -12.08 -11.38 -28.55
C ALA A 18 -11.69 -10.77 -27.20
N THR A 19 -11.29 -11.62 -26.26
CA THR A 19 -10.53 -11.22 -25.08
C THR A 19 -9.22 -10.60 -25.57
N LEU A 20 -9.17 -9.26 -25.56
CA LEU A 20 -7.93 -8.50 -25.68
C LEU A 20 -7.09 -8.77 -24.43
N LEU A 21 -6.36 -9.89 -24.47
CA LEU A 21 -5.18 -10.10 -23.64
C LEU A 21 -4.18 -9.01 -24.02
N ALA A 22 -4.05 -7.99 -23.18
CA ALA A 22 -2.90 -7.09 -23.24
C ALA A 22 -1.64 -7.96 -23.19
N PRO A 23 -0.68 -7.81 -24.12
CA PRO A 23 0.55 -8.57 -24.06
C PRO A 23 1.26 -8.22 -22.76
N ASN A 24 1.61 -9.26 -22.01
CA ASN A 24 2.60 -9.16 -20.94
C ASN A 24 3.77 -8.33 -21.48
N ALA A 25 4.14 -7.27 -20.77
CA ALA A 25 5.37 -6.54 -21.03
C ALA A 25 6.52 -7.53 -20.84
N VAL A 26 6.95 -8.13 -21.94
CA VAL A 26 8.21 -8.85 -22.05
C VAL A 26 9.27 -7.85 -21.65
N ALA A 27 10.11 -8.22 -20.67
CA ALA A 27 11.31 -7.47 -20.31
C ALA A 27 11.96 -6.95 -21.60
N ALA A 28 12.25 -5.65 -21.65
CA ALA A 28 12.95 -5.07 -22.78
C ALA A 28 14.34 -5.72 -22.87
N THR A 29 14.45 -6.80 -23.64
CA THR A 29 15.72 -7.26 -24.18
C THR A 29 16.22 -6.11 -25.03
N GLN A 30 17.34 -5.50 -24.61
CA GLN A 30 18.03 -4.51 -25.42
C GLN A 30 18.20 -5.04 -26.85
N PRO A 31 18.05 -4.19 -27.88
CA PRO A 31 18.35 -4.60 -29.24
C PRO A 31 19.81 -5.04 -29.31
N ALA A 32 20.02 -6.26 -29.82
CA ALA A 32 21.34 -6.83 -30.08
C ALA A 32 22.09 -5.94 -31.08
N GLY A 33 22.89 -5.00 -30.58
CA GLY A 33 23.54 -4.01 -31.45
C GLY A 33 24.28 -2.89 -30.73
N ALA A 34 24.99 -3.19 -29.63
CA ALA A 34 25.98 -2.29 -29.05
C ALA A 34 27.06 -3.09 -28.29
N GLN A 35 27.84 -3.90 -29.01
CA GLN A 35 29.04 -4.52 -28.45
C GLN A 35 30.11 -3.43 -28.27
N GLY A 36 30.36 -3.01 -27.02
CA GLY A 36 31.41 -2.02 -26.74
C GLY A 36 31.67 -1.68 -25.26
N ALA A 37 30.72 -1.92 -24.36
CA ALA A 37 30.94 -1.77 -22.91
C ALA A 37 30.20 -2.91 -22.18
N GLY A 38 30.83 -3.48 -21.16
CA GLY A 38 30.28 -4.62 -20.42
C GLY A 38 28.83 -4.42 -19.94
N GLU A 39 28.01 -5.46 -20.05
CA GLU A 39 26.62 -5.47 -19.57
C GLU A 39 26.58 -5.48 -18.03
N VAL A 40 25.65 -4.74 -17.42
CA VAL A 40 25.41 -4.76 -15.97
C VAL A 40 24.01 -5.27 -15.70
N ILE A 41 23.92 -6.26 -14.81
CA ILE A 41 22.66 -6.87 -14.39
C ILE A 41 22.43 -6.55 -12.92
N TRP A 42 21.27 -5.97 -12.61
CA TRP A 42 20.78 -5.81 -11.25
C TRP A 42 19.63 -6.79 -10.98
N THR A 43 19.71 -7.49 -9.86
CA THR A 43 18.66 -8.44 -9.44
C THR A 43 18.30 -8.24 -7.98
N ARG A 44 17.03 -8.47 -7.63
CA ARG A 44 16.53 -8.46 -6.25
C ARG A 44 15.90 -9.79 -5.88
N SER A 45 16.24 -10.34 -4.72
CA SER A 45 15.75 -11.66 -4.25
C SER A 45 15.47 -11.67 -2.75
N ALA A 46 14.57 -12.56 -2.32
CA ALA A 46 14.34 -12.82 -0.90
C ALA A 46 15.42 -13.75 -0.30
N GLU A 47 16.30 -14.33 -1.12
CA GLU A 47 17.30 -15.30 -0.69
C GLU A 47 18.70 -14.90 -1.14
N ALA A 48 19.72 -15.39 -0.44
CA ALA A 48 21.10 -15.10 -0.78
C ALA A 48 21.58 -15.98 -1.96
N ALA A 49 21.19 -15.64 -3.19
CA ALA A 49 21.63 -16.35 -4.39
C ALA A 49 23.18 -16.43 -4.44
N PRO A 50 23.79 -17.60 -4.72
CA PRO A 50 25.24 -17.75 -4.79
C PRO A 50 25.89 -16.75 -5.76
N LEU A 51 27.05 -16.21 -5.39
CA LEU A 51 27.82 -15.37 -6.32
C LEU A 51 28.45 -16.23 -7.41
N VAL A 52 28.44 -15.72 -8.63
CA VAL A 52 29.07 -16.34 -9.80
C VAL A 52 30.57 -16.04 -9.76
N PRO A 53 31.45 -17.06 -9.90
CA PRO A 53 32.89 -16.85 -9.94
C PRO A 53 33.32 -15.86 -11.04
N VAL A 54 34.30 -15.02 -10.73
CA VAL A 54 34.91 -14.11 -11.71
C VAL A 54 35.51 -14.92 -12.86
N GLY A 55 35.23 -14.50 -14.10
CA GLY A 55 35.64 -15.18 -15.33
C GLY A 55 34.69 -16.28 -15.81
N ALA A 56 33.74 -16.72 -14.97
CA ALA A 56 32.71 -17.66 -15.41
C ALA A 56 31.63 -16.94 -16.25
N ARG A 57 31.03 -17.66 -17.20
CA ARG A 57 29.89 -17.14 -17.98
C ARG A 57 28.66 -17.03 -17.11
N TYR A 58 28.03 -15.87 -17.09
CA TYR A 58 26.84 -15.62 -16.28
C TYR A 58 25.64 -16.49 -16.70
N SER A 59 25.53 -16.79 -18.00
CA SER A 59 24.47 -17.63 -18.57
C SER A 59 24.43 -19.05 -17.99
N ASP A 60 25.57 -19.56 -17.52
CA ASP A 60 25.73 -20.97 -17.15
C ASP A 60 25.19 -21.26 -15.74
N TYR A 61 24.83 -20.22 -14.99
CA TYR A 61 24.29 -20.33 -13.64
C TYR A 61 22.76 -20.22 -13.70
N ALA A 62 22.10 -21.33 -13.32
CA ALA A 62 20.66 -21.54 -13.43
C ALA A 62 19.86 -20.95 -12.25
N ASP A 63 20.49 -20.77 -11.08
CA ASP A 63 19.84 -20.26 -9.89
C ASP A 63 19.83 -18.72 -9.90
N ARG A 64 18.91 -18.20 -10.71
CA ARG A 64 18.68 -16.77 -10.94
C ARG A 64 17.48 -16.29 -10.12
N SER A 65 17.36 -16.74 -8.87
CA SER A 65 16.19 -16.52 -7.98
C SER A 65 15.84 -15.05 -7.70
N GLY A 66 16.56 -14.09 -8.28
CA GLY A 66 16.25 -12.68 -8.23
C GLY A 66 15.48 -12.19 -9.45
N GLU A 67 14.43 -11.41 -9.19
CA GLU A 67 13.74 -10.66 -10.22
C GLU A 67 14.66 -9.53 -10.73
N PRO A 68 14.71 -9.26 -12.05
CA PRO A 68 15.45 -8.13 -12.58
C PRO A 68 14.98 -6.83 -11.93
N ALA A 69 15.92 -6.00 -11.48
CA ALA A 69 15.59 -4.67 -10.99
C ALA A 69 15.44 -3.70 -12.17
N ASP A 70 14.54 -2.71 -12.02
CA ASP A 70 14.48 -1.59 -12.96
C ASP A 70 15.80 -0.81 -12.92
N VAL A 71 16.28 -0.37 -14.09
CA VAL A 71 17.51 0.42 -14.22
C VAL A 71 17.29 1.68 -15.05
N THR A 72 18.09 2.72 -14.82
CA THR A 72 18.12 3.89 -15.71
C THR A 72 18.72 3.54 -17.06
N GLY A 73 18.25 4.19 -18.14
CA GLY A 73 18.71 3.95 -19.52
C GLY A 73 20.17 4.35 -19.83
N GLY A 74 20.97 4.78 -18.84
CA GLY A 74 22.36 5.18 -19.02
C GLY A 74 23.14 5.37 -17.71
N LEU A 75 24.48 5.36 -17.81
CA LEU A 75 25.42 5.45 -16.67
C LEU A 75 25.51 6.85 -16.03
N THR A 76 25.23 7.90 -16.80
CA THR A 76 25.39 9.31 -16.40
C THR A 76 24.09 9.96 -15.92
N ALA A 77 22.94 9.33 -16.16
CA ALA A 77 21.66 9.83 -15.69
C ALA A 77 21.56 9.72 -14.17
N GLY A 78 20.93 10.71 -13.52
CA GLY A 78 20.49 10.57 -12.13
C GLY A 78 19.37 9.53 -12.01
N PRO A 79 19.09 9.02 -10.80
CA PRO A 79 17.98 8.10 -10.62
C PRO A 79 16.66 8.81 -10.92
N ALA A 80 15.79 8.16 -11.70
CA ALA A 80 14.47 8.69 -12.00
C ALA A 80 13.56 8.59 -10.77
N ALA A 81 12.75 9.62 -10.56
CA ALA A 81 11.67 9.56 -9.58
C ALA A 81 10.63 8.51 -10.00
N PRO A 82 9.91 7.91 -9.03
CA PRO A 82 8.77 7.08 -9.37
C PRO A 82 7.69 7.90 -10.08
N GLU A 83 6.95 7.23 -10.95
CA GLU A 83 5.73 7.82 -11.51
C GLU A 83 4.73 8.12 -10.39
N PRO A 84 4.05 9.29 -10.43
CA PRO A 84 2.97 9.56 -9.50
C PRO A 84 1.85 8.53 -9.69
N THR A 85 1.11 8.28 -8.61
CA THR A 85 -0.05 7.40 -8.63
C THR A 85 -1.25 8.08 -7.97
N THR A 86 -2.46 7.68 -8.37
CA THR A 86 -3.71 8.15 -7.76
C THR A 86 -4.13 7.27 -6.59
N ALA A 87 -4.90 7.83 -5.65
CA ALA A 87 -5.49 7.13 -4.51
C ALA A 87 -6.21 5.83 -4.93
N GLU A 88 -6.97 5.90 -6.03
CA GLU A 88 -7.69 4.74 -6.60
C GLU A 88 -6.72 3.66 -7.08
N LYS A 89 -5.69 4.05 -7.85
CA LYS A 89 -4.76 3.08 -8.44
C LYS A 89 -3.94 2.35 -7.39
N ALA A 90 -3.50 3.00 -6.31
CA ALA A 90 -2.80 2.23 -5.27
C ALA A 90 -3.71 1.52 -4.28
N ALA A 91 -4.98 1.91 -4.11
CA ALA A 91 -5.96 1.06 -3.45
C ALA A 91 -6.20 -0.23 -4.25
N GLU A 92 -6.28 -0.12 -5.59
CA GLU A 92 -6.38 -1.28 -6.48
C GLU A 92 -5.13 -2.17 -6.40
N ILE A 93 -3.92 -1.59 -6.41
CA ILE A 93 -2.66 -2.33 -6.26
C ILE A 93 -2.59 -3.01 -4.88
N ALA A 94 -2.97 -2.30 -3.82
CA ALA A 94 -3.03 -2.86 -2.47
C ALA A 94 -3.92 -4.09 -2.43
N ARG A 95 -5.12 -3.99 -3.01
CA ARG A 95 -6.06 -5.12 -3.10
C ARG A 95 -5.50 -6.27 -3.93
N LYS A 96 -4.94 -6.00 -5.11
CA LYS A 96 -4.32 -7.03 -5.97
C LYS A 96 -3.17 -7.76 -5.27
N ASN A 97 -2.42 -7.04 -4.43
CA ASN A 97 -1.33 -7.59 -3.65
C ASN A 97 -1.77 -8.19 -2.30
N GLY A 98 -3.07 -8.18 -1.99
CA GLY A 98 -3.61 -8.66 -0.72
C GLY A 98 -3.10 -7.88 0.50
N GLN A 99 -2.67 -6.62 0.31
CA GLN A 99 -2.20 -5.76 1.40
C GLN A 99 -3.41 -5.28 2.20
N THR A 100 -3.64 -5.90 3.36
CA THR A 100 -4.68 -5.50 4.31
C THR A 100 -4.15 -5.58 5.74
N TYR A 101 -4.70 -4.77 6.64
CA TYR A 101 -4.56 -4.97 8.09
C TYR A 101 -5.89 -4.70 8.77
N SER A 102 -6.01 -5.09 10.03
CA SER A 102 -7.26 -5.01 10.77
C SER A 102 -7.05 -4.51 12.20
N ALA A 103 -7.85 -3.52 12.62
CA ALA A 103 -7.81 -2.89 13.94
C ALA A 103 -9.21 -2.76 14.56
N ASP A 104 -9.30 -2.58 15.88
CA ASP A 104 -10.58 -2.48 16.62
C ASP A 104 -10.78 -1.13 17.32
N GLY A 105 -9.91 -0.15 17.03
CA GLY A 105 -9.97 1.19 17.62
C GLY A 105 -9.46 1.29 19.06
N THR A 106 -8.91 0.21 19.63
CA THR A 106 -8.21 0.26 20.94
C THR A 106 -6.77 0.77 20.84
N GLY A 107 -6.33 1.15 19.64
CA GLY A 107 -4.96 1.58 19.33
C GLY A 107 -4.20 0.57 18.47
N PRO A 108 -3.04 0.96 17.90
CA PRO A 108 -2.20 0.02 17.19
C PRO A 108 -1.64 -1.02 18.16
N ALA A 109 -1.85 -2.29 17.86
CA ALA A 109 -1.30 -3.39 18.65
C ALA A 109 0.23 -3.23 18.77
N ALA A 110 0.79 -3.39 19.97
CA ALA A 110 2.24 -3.37 20.15
C ALA A 110 2.95 -4.37 19.21
N ALA A 111 2.27 -5.46 18.87
CA ALA A 111 2.71 -6.49 17.94
C ALA A 111 2.89 -6.01 16.49
N THR A 112 2.34 -4.87 16.05
CA THR A 112 2.57 -4.35 14.67
C THR A 112 3.70 -3.33 14.59
N ARG A 113 4.16 -2.77 15.72
CA ARG A 113 5.20 -1.73 15.73
C ARG A 113 6.54 -2.27 15.28
N LEU A 114 7.16 -1.62 14.31
CA LEU A 114 8.55 -1.88 13.88
C LEU A 114 9.54 -0.90 14.53
N VAL A 115 9.02 0.24 15.00
CA VAL A 115 9.78 1.24 15.76
C VAL A 115 9.20 1.31 17.16
N ASN A 116 9.98 0.87 18.14
CA ASN A 116 9.61 0.85 19.56
C ASN A 116 10.03 2.16 20.22
N ALA A 117 9.42 2.54 21.36
CA ALA A 117 9.98 3.59 22.20
C ALA A 117 11.32 3.08 22.80
N PRO A 118 12.44 3.83 22.75
CA PRO A 118 12.66 5.25 22.39
C PRO A 118 13.14 5.55 20.94
N GLY A 119 12.47 5.02 19.92
CA GLY A 119 12.89 5.10 18.50
C GLY A 119 13.76 3.93 18.03
N ILE A 120 13.81 2.83 18.79
CA ILE A 120 14.59 1.64 18.46
C ILE A 120 13.86 0.84 17.38
N ILE A 121 14.55 0.60 16.27
CA ILE A 121 14.02 -0.16 15.14
C ILE A 121 14.26 -1.66 15.35
N ASP A 122 13.19 -2.45 15.26
CA ASP A 122 13.24 -3.90 15.29
C ASP A 122 13.46 -4.48 13.88
N TRP A 123 14.72 -4.43 13.45
CA TRP A 123 15.15 -4.96 12.15
C TRP A 123 14.88 -6.46 12.00
N ALA A 124 14.98 -7.21 13.09
CA ALA A 124 14.79 -8.66 13.08
C ALA A 124 13.33 -9.00 12.79
N LYS A 125 12.40 -8.26 13.41
CA LYS A 125 10.97 -8.40 13.13
C LYS A 125 10.61 -8.11 11.67
N CYS A 126 11.21 -7.08 11.07
CA CYS A 126 11.02 -6.85 9.64
C CYS A 126 11.59 -7.98 8.79
N ASN A 127 12.81 -8.46 9.07
CA ASN A 127 13.41 -9.59 8.34
C ASN A 127 12.66 -10.92 8.52
N ALA A 128 11.91 -11.08 9.62
CA ALA A 128 11.07 -12.26 9.86
C ALA A 128 9.71 -12.16 9.15
N ASP A 129 9.37 -11.00 8.57
CA ASP A 129 8.11 -10.79 7.86
C ASP A 129 8.16 -11.37 6.45
N PRO A 130 7.40 -12.43 6.14
CA PRO A 130 7.42 -13.06 4.82
C PRO A 130 6.81 -12.16 3.73
N GLN A 131 5.94 -11.21 4.07
CA GLN A 131 5.44 -10.22 3.11
C GLN A 131 6.51 -9.15 2.83
N GLY A 132 7.32 -8.81 3.83
CA GLY A 132 8.44 -7.88 3.69
C GLY A 132 9.50 -8.35 2.68
N GLY A 133 9.69 -9.66 2.50
CA GLY A 133 10.61 -10.24 1.52
C GLY A 133 10.12 -10.18 0.06
N ARG A 134 8.87 -9.79 -0.18
CA ARG A 134 8.30 -9.64 -1.54
C ARG A 134 8.62 -8.25 -2.10
N LEU A 135 8.69 -8.11 -3.42
CA LEU A 135 9.02 -6.83 -4.06
C LEU A 135 8.15 -5.64 -3.62
N PRO A 136 6.81 -5.77 -3.48
CA PRO A 136 5.98 -4.67 -2.97
C PRO A 136 6.33 -4.23 -1.54
N GLY A 137 6.99 -5.10 -0.76
CA GLY A 137 7.07 -4.98 0.69
C GLY A 137 5.72 -5.21 1.37
N HIS A 138 5.69 -4.96 2.67
CA HIS A 138 4.51 -5.05 3.51
C HIS A 138 4.21 -3.70 4.15
N VAL A 139 3.05 -3.14 3.85
CA VAL A 139 2.47 -2.05 4.62
C VAL A 139 1.74 -2.67 5.81
N VAL A 140 2.44 -2.78 6.94
CA VAL A 140 1.95 -3.46 8.15
C VAL A 140 0.73 -2.75 8.72
N ASP A 141 0.77 -1.42 8.74
CA ASP A 141 -0.35 -0.52 8.98
C ASP A 141 -0.03 0.86 8.37
N HIS A 142 -0.93 1.83 8.49
CA HIS A 142 -0.72 3.17 7.97
C HIS A 142 0.55 3.88 8.50
N PHE A 143 1.19 3.39 9.56
CA PHE A 143 2.39 4.00 10.16
C PHE A 143 3.64 3.11 10.13
N ASN A 144 3.52 1.86 9.72
CA ASN A 144 4.63 0.90 9.72
C ASN A 144 4.74 0.23 8.35
N PHE A 145 5.92 0.29 7.76
CA PHE A 145 6.25 -0.41 6.52
C PHE A 145 7.49 -1.27 6.72
N CYS A 146 7.51 -2.45 6.13
CA CYS A 146 8.66 -3.34 6.10
C CYS A 146 8.93 -3.83 4.69
N ARG A 147 10.19 -3.76 4.27
CA ARG A 147 10.69 -4.48 3.11
C ARG A 147 12.10 -4.95 3.35
N TRP A 148 12.47 -6.12 2.84
CA TRP A 148 13.84 -6.59 2.88
C TRP A 148 14.16 -7.43 1.65
N GLY A 149 15.43 -7.51 1.29
CA GLY A 149 15.86 -8.33 0.16
C GLY A 149 17.32 -8.14 -0.19
N TYR A 150 17.88 -9.16 -0.84
CA TYR A 150 19.20 -9.12 -1.42
C TYR A 150 19.17 -8.36 -2.73
N ASN A 151 19.99 -7.32 -2.83
CA ASN A 151 20.28 -6.64 -4.08
C ASN A 151 21.65 -7.13 -4.58
N THR A 152 21.74 -7.50 -5.86
CA THR A 152 22.99 -7.94 -6.49
C THR A 152 23.23 -7.17 -7.78
N ALA A 153 24.37 -6.49 -7.86
CA ALA A 153 24.91 -5.92 -9.09
C ALA A 153 25.96 -6.88 -9.67
N THR A 154 25.82 -7.22 -10.95
CA THR A 154 26.78 -8.08 -11.67
C THR A 154 27.29 -7.35 -12.90
N LYS A 155 28.61 -7.21 -13.01
CA LYS A 155 29.24 -6.68 -14.22
C LYS A 155 29.74 -7.82 -15.09
N LEU A 156 29.40 -7.80 -16.37
CA LEU A 156 29.85 -8.74 -17.38
C LEU A 156 30.83 -8.07 -18.33
N ASN A 157 31.77 -8.83 -18.88
CA ASN A 157 32.60 -8.37 -20.01
C ASN A 157 31.85 -8.56 -21.34
N GLY A 158 32.48 -8.18 -22.46
CA GLY A 158 31.90 -8.33 -23.80
C GLY A 158 31.62 -9.76 -24.26
N SER A 159 32.10 -10.78 -23.53
CA SER A 159 31.83 -12.21 -23.79
C SER A 159 30.81 -12.81 -22.80
N GLY A 160 30.18 -11.99 -21.95
CA GLY A 160 29.19 -12.42 -20.95
C GLY A 160 29.79 -13.09 -19.72
N GLN A 161 31.11 -12.96 -19.49
CA GLN A 161 31.77 -13.47 -18.29
C GLN A 161 31.75 -12.43 -17.17
N VAL A 162 31.62 -12.91 -15.93
CA VAL A 162 31.55 -12.04 -14.75
C VAL A 162 32.89 -11.38 -14.47
N GLU A 163 32.92 -10.05 -14.44
CA GLU A 163 34.08 -9.25 -14.04
C GLU A 163 34.08 -8.94 -12.53
N GLY A 164 32.90 -8.94 -11.91
CA GLY A 164 32.73 -8.73 -10.47
C GLY A 164 31.27 -8.55 -10.07
N GLN A 165 31.02 -8.72 -8.78
CA GLN A 165 29.68 -8.56 -8.21
C GLN A 165 29.72 -7.77 -6.91
N VAL A 166 28.62 -7.09 -6.59
CA VAL A 166 28.31 -6.58 -5.25
C VAL A 166 26.96 -7.13 -4.84
N ARG A 167 26.87 -7.75 -3.67
CA ARG A 167 25.63 -8.23 -3.07
C ARG A 167 25.48 -7.70 -1.66
N PHE A 168 24.28 -7.26 -1.31
CA PHE A 168 23.95 -6.81 0.04
C PHE A 168 22.49 -7.12 0.37
N LEU A 169 22.22 -7.44 1.63
CA LEU A 169 20.87 -7.48 2.19
C LEU A 169 20.51 -6.07 2.66
N GLU A 170 19.48 -5.50 2.04
CA GLU A 170 18.83 -4.26 2.46
C GLU A 170 17.62 -4.63 3.32
N THR A 171 17.49 -4.02 4.50
CA THR A 171 16.25 -4.00 5.30
C THR A 171 15.76 -2.56 5.39
N GLU A 172 14.53 -2.32 4.98
CA GLU A 172 13.87 -1.03 4.90
C GLU A 172 12.66 -1.00 5.85
N VAL A 173 12.68 -0.10 6.81
CA VAL A 173 11.62 0.11 7.80
C VAL A 173 11.08 1.53 7.69
N GLY A 174 9.82 1.65 7.29
CA GLY A 174 9.12 2.92 7.19
C GLY A 174 8.39 3.30 8.49
N GLU A 175 8.43 4.59 8.81
CA GLU A 175 7.83 5.19 9.99
C GLU A 175 6.92 6.36 9.55
N GLY A 176 5.60 6.16 9.61
CA GLY A 176 4.62 7.21 9.38
C GLY A 176 4.56 8.23 10.53
N SER A 177 3.84 9.32 10.34
CA SER A 177 3.67 10.36 11.35
C SER A 177 2.21 10.73 11.57
N ARG A 178 1.88 10.96 12.85
CA ARG A 178 0.54 11.37 13.30
C ARG A 178 0.40 12.88 13.47
N ASN A 179 1.49 13.63 13.35
CA ASN A 179 1.51 15.06 13.66
C ASN A 179 2.36 15.89 12.69
N ARG A 180 2.97 15.27 11.68
CA ARG A 180 3.80 15.93 10.68
C ARG A 180 3.46 15.38 9.30
N ARG A 181 3.56 16.22 8.27
CA ARG A 181 3.49 15.82 6.87
C ARG A 181 4.79 15.20 6.37
N THR A 182 5.37 14.29 7.16
CA THR A 182 6.63 13.62 6.88
C THR A 182 6.58 12.18 7.38
N TYR A 183 6.96 11.22 6.54
CA TYR A 183 7.29 9.86 6.98
C TYR A 183 8.79 9.60 6.80
N GLY A 184 9.36 8.75 7.63
CA GLY A 184 10.76 8.34 7.57
C GLY A 184 10.92 6.97 6.90
N ILE A 185 12.04 6.77 6.23
CA ILE A 185 12.50 5.47 5.74
C ILE A 185 13.86 5.22 6.36
N ASN A 186 13.95 4.13 7.13
CA ASN A 186 15.18 3.70 7.80
C ASN A 186 15.72 2.46 7.09
N LEU A 187 17.01 2.45 6.83
CA LEU A 187 17.66 1.42 6.03
C LEU A 187 18.82 0.82 6.81
N LYS A 188 18.94 -0.51 6.78
CA LYS A 188 20.06 -1.26 7.35
C LYS A 188 20.63 -2.19 6.30
N TYR A 189 21.95 -2.28 6.28
CA TYR A 189 22.69 -3.09 5.32
C TYR A 189 23.44 -4.19 6.05
N THR A 190 23.24 -5.43 5.59
CA THR A 190 23.94 -6.60 6.10
C THR A 190 24.38 -7.49 4.94
N ASN A 191 25.19 -8.51 5.22
CA ASN A 191 25.65 -9.48 4.22
C ASN A 191 26.32 -8.86 2.99
N VAL A 192 26.94 -7.68 3.16
CA VAL A 192 27.63 -6.96 2.09
C VAL A 192 28.87 -7.75 1.66
N THR A 193 28.91 -8.11 0.39
CA THR A 193 29.96 -8.91 -0.24
C THR A 193 30.32 -8.28 -1.59
N ALA A 194 31.62 -8.26 -1.93
CA ALA A 194 32.09 -7.78 -3.22
C ALA A 194 33.14 -8.73 -3.82
N THR A 195 33.13 -8.90 -5.14
CA THR A 195 34.08 -9.76 -5.87
C THR A 195 34.62 -9.04 -7.11
N GLY A 196 35.77 -9.51 -7.61
CA GLY A 196 36.35 -9.05 -8.87
C GLY A 196 36.63 -7.55 -8.89
N VAL A 197 36.15 -6.86 -9.92
CA VAL A 197 36.35 -5.40 -10.11
C VAL A 197 35.81 -4.55 -8.94
N TYR A 198 34.89 -5.07 -8.13
CA TYR A 198 34.33 -4.37 -6.98
C TYR A 198 34.99 -4.72 -5.64
N ALA A 199 35.91 -5.69 -5.59
CA ALA A 199 36.60 -6.08 -4.36
C ALA A 199 37.82 -5.19 -4.02
N GLY A 200 38.27 -4.36 -4.96
CA GLY A 200 39.47 -3.52 -4.82
C GLY A 200 39.24 -2.18 -4.13
N ALA A 201 40.35 -1.56 -3.71
CA ALA A 201 40.34 -0.19 -3.21
C ALA A 201 39.75 0.78 -4.27
N GLY A 202 38.87 1.67 -3.83
CA GLY A 202 38.18 2.63 -4.69
C GLY A 202 36.82 2.17 -5.22
N ALA A 203 36.36 0.96 -4.91
CA ALA A 203 34.96 0.58 -5.16
C ALA A 203 34.02 1.27 -4.16
N THR A 204 33.02 1.98 -4.66
CA THR A 204 32.02 2.70 -3.87
C THR A 204 30.61 2.24 -4.21
N MET A 205 29.72 2.33 -3.22
CA MET A 205 28.28 2.23 -3.41
C MET A 205 27.64 3.54 -2.98
N THR A 206 26.73 4.02 -3.81
CA THR A 206 25.96 5.24 -3.62
C THR A 206 24.49 4.90 -3.47
N LEU A 207 23.87 5.46 -2.45
CA LEU A 207 22.42 5.52 -2.27
C LEU A 207 21.92 6.93 -2.62
N SER A 208 20.83 7.01 -3.38
CA SER A 208 20.14 8.27 -3.64
C SER A 208 18.62 8.03 -3.73
N PRO A 209 17.84 8.45 -2.72
CA PRO A 209 16.40 8.29 -2.74
C PRO A 209 15.73 9.35 -3.62
N THR A 210 14.56 9.03 -4.15
CA THR A 210 13.76 9.94 -5.00
C THR A 210 12.29 9.87 -4.61
N ALA A 211 11.53 10.91 -4.92
CA ALA A 211 10.08 10.95 -4.73
C ALA A 211 9.38 11.62 -5.91
N SER A 212 8.16 11.17 -6.20
CA SER A 212 7.29 11.81 -7.17
C SER A 212 6.75 13.13 -6.61
N THR A 213 6.47 14.09 -7.49
CA THR A 213 5.65 15.27 -7.14
C THR A 213 4.32 14.81 -6.51
N PRO A 214 3.79 15.52 -5.49
CA PRO A 214 4.26 16.78 -4.89
C PRO A 214 5.16 16.60 -3.66
N CYS A 215 5.84 15.46 -3.54
CA CYS A 215 6.72 15.19 -2.42
C CYS A 215 8.18 15.50 -2.73
N THR A 216 8.93 15.75 -1.68
CA THR A 216 10.38 15.88 -1.72
C THR A 216 11.02 14.89 -0.76
N VAL A 217 12.24 14.46 -1.09
CA VAL A 217 13.07 13.69 -0.18
C VAL A 217 13.99 14.67 0.55
N GLY A 218 14.03 14.57 1.88
CA GLY A 218 14.97 15.28 2.72
C GLY A 218 16.37 14.69 2.68
N VAL A 219 17.26 15.22 3.52
CA VAL A 219 18.64 14.74 3.66
C VAL A 219 18.66 13.27 4.09
N VAL A 220 19.47 12.48 3.39
CA VAL A 220 19.98 11.17 3.81
C VAL A 220 20.96 11.42 4.95
N ASN A 221 20.59 11.07 6.17
CA ASN A 221 21.44 11.25 7.34
C ASN A 221 22.54 10.17 7.35
N PRO A 222 23.83 10.53 7.54
CA PRO A 222 24.37 11.87 7.87
C PRO A 222 24.87 12.75 6.70
N ASP A 223 24.82 12.27 5.45
CA ASP A 223 25.73 12.72 4.38
C ASP A 223 25.19 13.73 3.35
N GLY A 224 23.87 13.99 3.27
CA GLY A 224 23.30 14.97 2.31
C GLY A 224 22.18 14.41 1.41
N PRO A 225 21.99 14.86 0.15
CA PRO A 225 20.93 14.35 -0.73
C PRO A 225 21.17 12.90 -1.21
N SER A 226 22.39 12.40 -1.04
CA SER A 226 22.82 11.04 -1.35
C SER A 226 23.92 10.65 -0.37
N ARG A 227 24.12 9.34 -0.17
CA ARG A 227 25.24 8.80 0.61
C ARG A 227 26.13 7.95 -0.29
N THR A 228 27.43 8.21 -0.28
CA THR A 228 28.42 7.41 -1.00
C THR A 228 29.50 6.97 -0.02
N ASP A 229 29.77 5.67 0.00
CA ASP A 229 30.78 5.05 0.85
C ASP A 229 31.51 3.95 0.08
N SER A 230 32.66 3.51 0.59
CA SER A 230 33.30 2.28 0.08
C SER A 230 32.32 1.10 0.21
N VAL A 231 32.32 0.16 -0.73
CA VAL A 231 31.34 -0.94 -0.74
C VAL A 231 31.30 -1.67 0.61
N LEU A 232 32.47 -1.98 1.21
CA LEU A 232 32.54 -2.71 2.47
C LEU A 232 32.12 -1.88 3.69
N ALA A 233 32.20 -0.55 3.65
CA ALA A 233 31.76 0.32 4.75
C ALA A 233 30.24 0.29 4.96
N TRP A 234 29.48 -0.15 3.96
CA TRP A 234 28.04 -0.36 4.11
C TRP A 234 27.71 -1.55 5.02
N LYS A 235 28.64 -2.47 5.32
CA LYS A 235 28.36 -3.61 6.20
C LYS A 235 28.02 -3.12 7.62
N GLY A 236 26.76 -3.29 8.02
CA GLY A 236 26.26 -2.83 9.31
C GLY A 236 25.87 -1.35 9.34
N ALA A 237 26.01 -0.64 8.21
CA ALA A 237 25.59 0.75 8.12
C ALA A 237 24.08 0.89 8.32
N VAL A 238 23.68 1.98 8.95
CA VAL A 238 22.30 2.44 9.06
C VAL A 238 22.22 3.82 8.44
N THR A 239 21.17 4.08 7.66
CA THR A 239 20.87 5.39 7.12
C THR A 239 19.37 5.66 7.18
N ARG A 240 18.98 6.92 7.10
CA ARG A 240 17.59 7.36 7.11
C ARG A 240 17.41 8.52 6.16
N TYR A 241 16.28 8.54 5.45
CA TYR A 241 15.78 9.74 4.80
C TYR A 241 14.31 9.95 5.14
N ASN A 242 13.81 11.15 4.89
CA ASN A 242 12.43 11.53 5.15
C ASN A 242 11.76 11.95 3.84
N VAL A 243 10.47 11.66 3.70
CA VAL A 243 9.66 12.10 2.56
C VAL A 243 8.58 13.03 3.06
N THR A 244 8.54 14.24 2.50
CA THR A 244 7.72 15.34 2.98
C THR A 244 6.88 15.93 1.85
N SER A 245 5.68 16.40 2.18
CA SER A 245 4.88 17.26 1.30
C SER A 245 4.33 18.43 2.12
N THR A 246 4.36 19.64 1.58
CA THR A 246 3.77 20.80 2.26
C THR A 246 2.24 20.78 2.14
N ALA A 247 1.56 21.48 3.06
CA ALA A 247 0.11 21.62 2.98
C ALA A 247 -0.33 22.38 1.71
N SER A 248 0.49 23.31 1.21
CA SER A 248 0.23 24.05 -0.03
C SER A 248 0.33 23.20 -1.29
N ALA A 249 1.09 22.10 -1.25
CA ALA A 249 1.24 21.18 -2.36
C ALA A 249 0.18 20.07 -2.38
N GLY A 250 -0.63 19.97 -1.32
CA GLY A 250 -1.80 19.08 -1.27
C GLY A 250 -2.97 19.57 -2.12
N ASN A 251 -4.02 18.77 -2.20
CA ASN A 251 -5.24 19.12 -2.89
C ASN A 251 -5.95 20.28 -2.16
N GLN A 252 -5.82 21.50 -2.69
CA GLN A 252 -6.38 22.70 -2.08
C GLN A 252 -7.92 22.76 -2.14
N ALA A 253 -8.57 21.92 -2.96
CA ALA A 253 -10.03 21.82 -2.98
C ALA A 253 -10.60 21.02 -1.80
N ARG A 254 -9.73 20.32 -1.05
CA ARG A 254 -10.13 19.55 0.14
C ARG A 254 -9.69 20.27 1.42
N ILE A 255 -10.54 20.24 2.43
CA ILE A 255 -10.23 20.83 3.75
C ILE A 255 -9.08 20.13 4.48
N ASP A 256 -8.77 18.87 4.12
CA ASP A 256 -7.68 18.07 4.68
C ASP A 256 -6.41 18.05 3.81
N LYS A 257 -6.36 18.79 2.70
CA LYS A 257 -5.15 19.06 1.90
C LYS A 257 -4.29 17.82 1.63
N THR A 258 -4.92 16.72 1.24
CA THR A 258 -4.22 15.45 0.96
C THR A 258 -3.24 15.60 -0.20
N ALA A 259 -2.03 15.09 -0.06
CA ALA A 259 -1.04 14.92 -1.12
C ALA A 259 -0.67 13.44 -1.21
N HIS A 260 -0.66 12.88 -2.42
CA HIS A 260 -0.23 11.50 -2.66
C HIS A 260 1.04 11.51 -3.48
N CYS A 261 2.00 10.67 -3.10
CA CYS A 261 3.23 10.51 -3.84
C CYS A 261 3.81 9.13 -3.66
N GLN A 262 4.79 8.81 -4.50
CA GLN A 262 5.63 7.64 -4.36
C GLN A 262 7.05 8.05 -3.98
N SER A 263 7.77 7.21 -3.26
CA SER A 263 9.22 7.32 -3.07
C SER A 263 9.92 6.01 -3.35
N ARG A 264 11.22 6.03 -3.63
CA ARG A 264 12.04 4.81 -3.77
C ARG A 264 13.48 5.08 -3.36
N THR A 265 14.16 4.01 -2.96
CA THR A 265 15.60 4.00 -2.69
C THR A 265 16.34 3.48 -3.92
N ASN A 266 17.35 4.23 -4.40
CA ASN A 266 18.11 3.85 -5.59
C ASN A 266 19.57 3.64 -5.26
N TYR A 267 20.22 2.74 -5.99
CA TYR A 267 21.61 2.34 -5.77
C TYR A 267 22.45 2.43 -7.04
N LYS A 268 23.70 2.85 -6.89
CA LYS A 268 24.73 2.75 -7.93
C LYS A 268 26.01 2.24 -7.28
N VAL A 269 26.72 1.36 -7.97
CA VAL A 269 28.06 0.86 -7.60
C VAL A 269 29.07 1.31 -8.64
N ASN A 270 30.18 1.89 -8.18
CA ASN A 270 31.29 2.35 -8.99
C ASN A 270 32.59 1.68 -8.55
N SER A 271 33.53 1.56 -9.48
CA SER A 271 34.90 1.13 -9.23
C SER A 271 35.82 1.75 -10.29
N PRO A 272 37.14 1.79 -10.07
CA PRO A 272 38.10 2.27 -11.08
C PRO A 272 38.05 1.48 -12.40
N ARG A 273 37.47 0.28 -12.40
CA ARG A 273 37.39 -0.63 -13.55
C ARG A 273 35.96 -0.87 -14.04
N GLY A 274 34.98 -0.09 -13.57
CA GLY A 274 33.60 -0.23 -14.02
C GLY A 274 32.58 0.46 -13.14
N GLU A 275 31.54 0.97 -13.79
CA GLU A 275 30.37 1.59 -13.16
C GLU A 275 29.11 0.79 -13.48
N THR A 276 28.05 1.02 -12.70
CA THR A 276 26.71 0.48 -12.93
C THR A 276 25.73 1.62 -13.26
N PRO A 277 24.66 1.38 -14.03
CA PRO A 277 23.52 2.28 -14.02
C PRO A 277 22.86 2.25 -12.64
N TRP A 278 21.98 3.21 -12.37
CA TRP A 278 21.18 3.19 -11.15
C TRP A 278 20.23 1.99 -11.17
N SER A 279 20.28 1.18 -10.12
CA SER A 279 19.18 0.30 -9.74
C SER A 279 18.10 1.15 -9.12
N LEU A 280 16.91 1.11 -9.71
CA LEU A 280 15.73 1.78 -9.19
C LEU A 280 15.00 0.82 -8.26
N GLY A 281 14.93 1.15 -6.96
CA GLY A 281 14.19 0.34 -6.01
C GLY A 281 12.68 0.38 -6.25
N PRO A 282 11.92 -0.60 -5.75
CA PRO A 282 10.47 -0.59 -5.91
C PRO A 282 9.85 0.58 -5.13
N ALA A 283 8.82 1.18 -5.71
CA ALA A 283 8.20 2.37 -5.15
C ALA A 283 7.36 2.08 -3.89
N ILE A 284 7.33 3.05 -2.97
CA ILE A 284 6.54 3.06 -1.74
C ILE A 284 5.56 4.23 -1.81
N GLY A 285 4.27 3.96 -1.65
CA GLY A 285 3.22 4.98 -1.63
C GLY A 285 3.10 5.67 -0.27
N GLY A 286 3.15 7.01 -0.27
CA GLY A 286 2.84 7.84 0.89
C GLY A 286 1.69 8.83 0.64
N ARG A 287 0.88 9.08 1.69
CA ARG A 287 -0.12 10.16 1.71
C ARG A 287 0.20 11.12 2.86
N HIS A 288 0.22 12.41 2.55
CA HIS A 288 0.37 13.47 3.54
C HIS A 288 -0.90 14.30 3.63
N ASP A 289 -1.35 14.62 4.83
CA ASP A 289 -2.62 15.31 5.03
C ASP A 289 -2.55 16.36 6.16
N SER A 290 -3.53 17.25 6.17
CA SER A 290 -3.72 18.33 7.15
C SER A 290 -5.18 18.42 7.56
N ALA A 291 -5.67 17.34 8.18
CA ALA A 291 -7.03 17.24 8.67
C ALA A 291 -7.18 17.90 10.04
N ALA A 292 -7.58 19.17 10.08
CA ALA A 292 -7.86 19.89 11.33
C ALA A 292 -8.97 19.22 12.16
N TYR A 293 -9.92 18.55 11.50
CA TYR A 293 -10.99 17.78 12.16
C TYR A 293 -10.49 16.52 12.89
N LEU A 294 -9.20 16.19 12.79
CA LEU A 294 -8.54 15.13 13.57
C LEU A 294 -7.68 15.69 14.71
N ALA A 295 -7.91 16.92 15.18
CA ALA A 295 -7.05 17.60 16.16
C ALA A 295 -6.68 16.75 17.39
N GLN A 296 -7.62 15.97 17.94
CA GLN A 296 -7.37 15.05 19.07
C GLN A 296 -6.29 13.98 18.77
N TYR A 297 -6.11 13.62 17.49
CA TYR A 297 -5.17 12.61 17.01
C TYR A 297 -4.01 13.19 16.21
N GLY A 298 -3.95 14.52 16.09
CA GLY A 298 -2.97 15.29 15.32
C GLY A 298 -3.54 15.88 14.03
N THR A 299 -3.34 17.19 13.85
CA THR A 299 -3.90 17.98 12.74
C THR A 299 -3.18 17.77 11.40
N GLN A 300 -2.04 17.09 11.40
CA GLN A 300 -1.24 16.76 10.22
C GLN A 300 -0.79 15.31 10.29
N GLY A 301 -0.51 14.68 9.15
CA GLY A 301 0.05 13.34 9.17
C GLY A 301 0.67 12.91 7.86
N ALA A 302 1.30 11.74 7.93
CA ALA A 302 1.95 11.05 6.85
C ALA A 302 1.75 9.55 7.04
N ILE A 303 1.07 8.90 6.11
CA ILE A 303 0.79 7.46 6.17
C ILE A 303 1.31 6.73 4.95
N PHE A 304 1.55 5.43 5.10
CA PHE A 304 1.68 4.49 3.99
C PHE A 304 0.28 4.06 3.57
N TRP A 305 -0.09 4.24 2.32
CA TRP A 305 -1.47 4.06 1.84
C TRP A 305 -1.62 2.93 0.81
N GLY A 306 -0.54 2.18 0.54
CA GLY A 306 -0.56 0.99 -0.31
C GLY A 306 -1.19 -0.23 0.39
N VAL A 307 -2.29 -0.02 1.11
CA VAL A 307 -2.94 -1.01 1.97
C VAL A 307 -4.44 -0.73 2.07
N MET A 308 -5.26 -1.77 2.14
CA MET A 308 -6.68 -1.65 2.47
C MET A 308 -6.85 -1.76 3.99
N PRO A 309 -7.15 -0.65 4.69
CA PRO A 309 -7.38 -0.70 6.13
C PRO A 309 -8.71 -1.41 6.42
N SER A 310 -8.74 -2.18 7.51
CA SER A 310 -9.98 -2.79 8.00
C SER A 310 -10.21 -2.52 9.47
N PHE A 311 -11.48 -2.35 9.82
CA PHE A 311 -11.93 -2.32 11.20
C PHE A 311 -12.65 -3.62 11.56
N TYR A 312 -12.52 -4.10 12.79
CA TYR A 312 -13.22 -5.29 13.24
C TYR A 312 -13.97 -5.11 14.56
N TYR A 313 -15.10 -5.81 14.67
CA TYR A 313 -15.76 -6.11 15.94
C TYR A 313 -15.56 -7.59 16.28
N SER A 314 -15.40 -7.90 17.57
CA SER A 314 -15.34 -9.29 18.06
C SER A 314 -16.67 -9.68 18.67
N ARG A 315 -17.24 -10.81 18.25
CA ARG A 315 -18.46 -11.39 18.86
C ARG A 315 -18.21 -11.96 20.25
N LEU A 316 -16.94 -12.13 20.63
CA LEU A 316 -16.52 -12.52 21.97
C LEU A 316 -16.36 -11.31 22.92
N ASP A 317 -16.29 -10.09 22.39
CA ASP A 317 -16.22 -8.90 23.21
C ASP A 317 -17.63 -8.49 23.68
N ALA A 318 -17.91 -8.76 24.96
CA ALA A 318 -19.19 -8.48 25.58
C ALA A 318 -19.61 -7.00 25.50
N SER A 319 -18.67 -6.05 25.34
CA SER A 319 -18.97 -4.63 25.27
C SER A 319 -19.46 -4.14 23.91
N VAL A 320 -19.40 -4.97 22.87
CA VAL A 320 -19.86 -4.66 21.50
C VAL A 320 -20.60 -5.83 20.85
N LYS A 321 -20.92 -6.89 21.61
CA LYS A 321 -21.38 -8.17 21.07
C LYS A 321 -22.62 -8.02 20.21
N ALA A 322 -23.63 -7.27 20.65
CA ALA A 322 -24.87 -7.12 19.89
C ALA A 322 -24.66 -6.40 18.54
N VAL A 323 -23.75 -5.42 18.50
CA VAL A 323 -23.35 -4.72 17.26
C VAL A 323 -22.54 -5.66 16.38
N ALA A 324 -21.58 -6.41 16.95
CA ALA A 324 -20.79 -7.40 16.22
C ALA A 324 -21.68 -8.45 15.54
N GLU A 325 -22.70 -8.96 16.24
CA GLU A 325 -23.68 -9.90 15.69
C GLU A 325 -24.55 -9.25 14.59
N HIS A 326 -24.95 -7.99 14.76
CA HIS A 326 -25.69 -7.27 13.72
C HIS A 326 -24.87 -7.11 12.43
N VAL A 327 -23.63 -6.64 12.55
CA VAL A 327 -22.73 -6.46 11.41
C VAL A 327 -22.38 -7.81 10.78
N PHE A 328 -22.20 -8.88 11.57
CA PHE A 328 -21.97 -10.22 11.06
C PHE A 328 -23.13 -10.68 10.15
N ASP A 329 -24.37 -10.54 10.63
CA ASP A 329 -25.54 -10.93 9.85
C ASP A 329 -25.69 -10.07 8.59
N ALA A 330 -25.38 -8.77 8.67
CA ALA A 330 -25.40 -7.89 7.50
C ALA A 330 -24.37 -8.29 6.44
N LEU A 331 -23.17 -8.73 6.85
CA LEU A 331 -22.09 -9.12 5.92
C LEU A 331 -22.21 -10.54 5.37
N HIS A 332 -22.82 -11.46 6.12
CA HIS A 332 -22.82 -12.90 5.80
C HIS A 332 -24.21 -13.48 5.50
N ALA A 333 -25.27 -12.81 5.92
CA ALA A 333 -26.64 -13.19 5.64
C ALA A 333 -27.53 -11.96 5.36
N PRO A 334 -27.12 -11.05 4.45
CA PRO A 334 -27.83 -9.79 4.22
C PRO A 334 -29.32 -10.00 3.95
N GLN A 335 -29.71 -11.05 3.23
CA GLN A 335 -31.09 -11.41 2.94
C GLN A 335 -31.98 -11.66 4.17
N LEU A 336 -31.39 -11.98 5.33
CA LEU A 336 -32.10 -12.20 6.59
C LEU A 336 -32.23 -10.93 7.42
N THR A 337 -31.60 -9.84 6.99
CA THR A 337 -31.60 -8.57 7.72
C THR A 337 -32.73 -7.64 7.29
N TYR A 338 -33.10 -6.70 8.15
CA TYR A 338 -34.15 -5.71 7.88
C TYR A 338 -33.56 -4.35 7.45
N PRO A 339 -34.13 -3.63 6.47
CA PRO A 339 -35.30 -3.99 5.67
C PRO A 339 -35.06 -5.19 4.76
N GLN A 340 -36.10 -5.99 4.51
CA GLN A 340 -35.97 -7.12 3.60
C GLN A 340 -35.89 -6.64 2.15
N LYS A 341 -34.97 -7.25 1.38
CA LYS A 341 -34.79 -7.04 -0.05
C LYS A 341 -34.32 -8.37 -0.65
N THR A 342 -34.86 -8.75 -1.81
CA THR A 342 -34.62 -10.08 -2.42
C THR A 342 -33.16 -10.27 -2.87
N ASP A 343 -32.56 -9.23 -3.41
CA ASP A 343 -31.20 -9.17 -3.96
C ASP A 343 -30.31 -8.28 -3.07
N LYS A 344 -30.47 -8.39 -1.75
CA LYS A 344 -29.77 -7.51 -0.80
C LYS A 344 -28.27 -7.81 -0.80
N ASP A 345 -27.48 -6.81 -1.20
CA ASP A 345 -26.02 -6.89 -1.30
C ASP A 345 -25.40 -5.75 -0.50
N ILE A 346 -24.98 -6.04 0.72
CA ILE A 346 -24.47 -5.02 1.65
C ILE A 346 -22.93 -4.97 1.57
N PRO A 347 -22.33 -3.82 1.21
CA PRO A 347 -20.89 -3.72 1.01
C PRO A 347 -20.11 -3.69 2.33
N GLY A 348 -18.78 -3.80 2.21
CA GLY A 348 -17.83 -3.61 3.30
C GLY A 348 -17.23 -4.89 3.84
N ASN A 349 -17.56 -6.08 3.31
CA ASN A 349 -16.93 -7.32 3.73
C ASN A 349 -15.48 -7.40 3.21
N ILE A 350 -14.48 -7.51 4.10
CA ILE A 350 -13.07 -7.67 3.68
C ILE A 350 -12.84 -8.96 2.86
N TRP A 351 -13.68 -9.97 3.04
CA TRP A 351 -13.53 -11.31 2.44
C TRP A 351 -14.41 -11.54 1.21
N SER A 352 -15.30 -10.60 0.85
CA SER A 352 -16.27 -10.81 -0.22
C SER A 352 -16.35 -9.59 -1.15
N GLY A 353 -15.84 -9.77 -2.37
CA GLY A 353 -15.96 -8.79 -3.44
C GLY A 353 -15.08 -7.54 -3.28
N ASP A 354 -14.91 -6.81 -4.37
CA ASP A 354 -14.21 -5.52 -4.41
C ASP A 354 -15.20 -4.39 -4.02
N GLN A 355 -15.81 -4.50 -2.84
CA GLN A 355 -16.84 -3.57 -2.36
C GLN A 355 -16.45 -2.94 -1.01
N PRO A 356 -15.38 -2.12 -0.95
CA PRO A 356 -15.08 -1.34 0.24
C PRO A 356 -16.20 -0.34 0.53
N ILE A 357 -16.30 0.08 1.79
CA ILE A 357 -17.10 1.24 2.18
C ILE A 357 -16.18 2.46 2.31
N HIS A 358 -16.72 3.65 2.12
CA HIS A 358 -15.96 4.89 2.15
C HIS A 358 -16.40 5.76 3.32
N ARG A 359 -15.44 6.31 4.06
CA ARG A 359 -15.75 7.18 5.19
C ARG A 359 -16.52 8.41 4.69
N ASN A 360 -17.61 8.74 5.37
CA ASN A 360 -18.33 9.99 5.24
C ASN A 360 -18.12 10.81 6.52
N PHE A 361 -17.42 11.94 6.42
CA PHE A 361 -17.27 12.89 7.51
C PHE A 361 -18.24 14.06 7.31
N PRO A 362 -19.30 14.21 8.12
CA PRO A 362 -20.34 15.22 7.89
C PRO A 362 -19.80 16.65 7.86
N GLY A 363 -18.72 16.93 8.60
CA GLY A 363 -18.06 18.23 8.64
C GLY A 363 -17.12 18.51 7.46
N PHE A 364 -17.03 17.62 6.47
CA PHE A 364 -16.10 17.76 5.34
C PHE A 364 -16.56 18.84 4.35
N ASN A 365 -17.82 18.76 3.91
CA ASN A 365 -18.47 19.72 3.03
C ASN A 365 -20.00 19.51 3.07
N ALA A 366 -20.75 20.36 2.35
CA ALA A 366 -22.21 20.28 2.29
C ALA A 366 -22.73 18.93 1.75
N ALA A 367 -22.03 18.33 0.78
CA ALA A 367 -22.41 17.03 0.23
C ALA A 367 -22.28 15.90 1.28
N SER A 368 -21.21 15.92 2.08
CA SER A 368 -20.98 14.92 3.13
C SER A 368 -21.97 15.07 4.29
N ALA A 369 -22.38 16.31 4.58
CA ALA A 369 -23.45 16.61 5.52
C ALA A 369 -24.81 16.09 5.03
N ASP A 370 -25.12 16.27 3.74
CA ASP A 370 -26.34 15.75 3.12
C ASP A 370 -26.38 14.22 3.12
N VAL A 371 -25.27 13.54 2.79
CA VAL A 371 -25.15 12.08 2.91
C VAL A 371 -25.45 11.62 4.33
N ALA A 372 -24.88 12.28 5.34
CA ALA A 372 -25.12 11.92 6.75
C ALA A 372 -26.59 12.12 7.16
N ALA A 373 -27.22 13.21 6.73
CA ALA A 373 -28.62 13.50 7.00
C ALA A 373 -29.55 12.47 6.34
N LYS A 374 -29.26 12.08 5.10
CA LYS A 374 -29.99 11.04 4.37
C LYS A 374 -29.83 9.68 5.02
N ASN A 375 -28.61 9.31 5.40
CA ASN A 375 -28.32 8.07 6.12
C ASN A 375 -29.15 7.98 7.40
N ARG A 376 -29.08 9.01 8.23
CA ARG A 376 -29.84 9.08 9.48
C ARG A 376 -31.34 8.99 9.25
N SER A 377 -31.87 9.76 8.30
CA SER A 377 -33.31 9.77 8.01
C SER A 377 -33.81 8.43 7.48
N ALA A 378 -33.06 7.76 6.61
CA ALA A 378 -33.41 6.46 6.07
C ALA A 378 -33.36 5.37 7.14
N LYS A 379 -32.31 5.39 7.97
CA LYS A 379 -32.18 4.53 9.14
C LYS A 379 -33.33 4.73 10.12
N ASP A 380 -33.65 5.96 10.51
CA ASP A 380 -34.71 6.23 11.49
C ASP A 380 -36.08 5.80 10.97
N ARG A 381 -36.35 5.98 9.66
CA ARG A 381 -37.56 5.44 9.01
C ARG A 381 -37.61 3.92 9.04
N ALA A 382 -36.50 3.23 8.78
CA ALA A 382 -36.46 1.77 8.84
C ALA A 382 -36.72 1.28 10.28
N CYS A 383 -36.04 1.86 11.26
CA CYS A 383 -36.19 1.48 12.67
C CYS A 383 -37.61 1.69 13.21
N ALA A 384 -38.34 2.69 12.72
CA ALA A 384 -39.75 2.91 13.07
C ALA A 384 -40.66 1.72 12.72
N GLY A 385 -40.24 0.87 11.79
CA GLY A 385 -40.93 -0.38 11.44
C GLY A 385 -40.60 -1.57 12.35
N LEU A 386 -39.70 -1.41 13.33
CA LEU A 386 -39.27 -2.46 14.24
C LEU A 386 -39.72 -2.16 15.69
N ALA A 387 -39.96 -3.21 16.46
CA ALA A 387 -40.22 -3.07 17.89
C ALA A 387 -38.90 -2.79 18.64
N SER A 388 -38.91 -1.79 19.52
CA SER A 388 -37.81 -1.44 20.41
C SER A 388 -38.15 -1.79 21.86
N LYS A 389 -37.14 -2.15 22.66
CA LYS A 389 -37.25 -2.27 24.11
C LYS A 389 -36.58 -1.07 24.80
N PRO A 390 -37.00 -0.70 26.02
CA PRO A 390 -36.29 0.29 26.82
C PRO A 390 -34.78 -0.05 26.92
N GLY A 391 -33.93 0.97 26.75
CA GLY A 391 -32.47 0.81 26.78
C GLY A 391 -31.84 0.30 25.48
N GLN A 392 -32.61 0.17 24.39
CA GLN A 392 -32.07 -0.13 23.07
C GLN A 392 -31.92 1.10 22.18
N GLN A 393 -30.93 1.06 21.31
CA GLN A 393 -30.73 2.00 20.22
C GLN A 393 -30.77 1.26 18.89
N CYS A 394 -31.24 1.94 17.85
CA CYS A 394 -31.21 1.36 16.52
C CYS A 394 -29.82 1.58 15.92
N ASP A 395 -29.12 0.48 15.69
CA ASP A 395 -27.84 0.38 15.02
C ASP A 395 -28.05 0.14 13.52
N GLU A 396 -27.07 0.52 12.70
CA GLU A 396 -27.12 0.42 11.24
C GLU A 396 -25.81 -0.03 10.60
N PHE A 397 -25.94 -0.82 9.53
CA PHE A 397 -24.82 -1.22 8.69
C PHE A 397 -25.21 -1.19 7.20
N PRO A 398 -24.45 -0.54 6.30
CA PRO A 398 -23.24 0.23 6.55
C PRO A 398 -23.51 1.44 7.45
N PHE A 399 -22.50 1.85 8.23
CA PHE A 399 -22.67 2.86 9.29
C PHE A 399 -23.17 4.20 8.75
N ALA A 400 -23.85 5.03 9.55
CA ALA A 400 -24.20 6.39 9.14
C ALA A 400 -22.99 7.26 8.72
N SER A 401 -21.79 6.89 9.18
CA SER A 401 -20.51 7.50 8.81
C SER A 401 -19.89 6.93 7.52
N THR A 402 -20.69 6.31 6.64
CA THR A 402 -20.26 5.78 5.33
C THR A 402 -20.99 6.45 4.16
N LYS A 403 -20.39 6.45 2.97
CA LYS A 403 -21.04 6.90 1.73
C LYS A 403 -22.05 5.86 1.20
N GLU A 404 -21.90 4.60 1.60
CA GLU A 404 -22.73 3.46 1.25
C GLU A 404 -23.85 3.20 2.26
N GLY A 405 -24.06 4.09 3.23
CA GLY A 405 -25.08 3.95 4.26
C GLY A 405 -26.51 3.99 3.71
N ALA A 406 -27.48 3.82 4.60
CA ALA A 406 -28.91 3.70 4.29
C ALA A 406 -29.49 4.80 3.37
N GLY A 407 -28.88 6.00 3.39
CA GLY A 407 -29.30 7.17 2.63
C GLY A 407 -28.96 7.11 1.14
N LYS A 408 -28.14 6.13 0.71
CA LYS A 408 -27.84 5.88 -0.70
C LYS A 408 -29.09 5.50 -1.50
N GLY A 409 -30.10 4.93 -0.84
CA GLY A 409 -31.42 4.68 -1.44
C GLY A 409 -31.52 3.41 -2.30
N ASP A 410 -30.49 2.56 -2.29
CA ASP A 410 -30.47 1.27 -2.99
C ASP A 410 -31.07 0.11 -2.15
N GLY A 411 -31.42 0.37 -0.89
CA GLY A 411 -31.97 -0.63 0.04
C GLY A 411 -30.93 -1.62 0.59
N ASN A 412 -29.64 -1.41 0.31
CA ASN A 412 -28.56 -2.30 0.70
C ASN A 412 -27.98 -1.92 2.08
N PHE A 413 -28.83 -1.92 3.10
CA PHE A 413 -28.45 -1.65 4.48
C PHE A 413 -29.29 -2.47 5.46
N SER A 414 -28.76 -2.72 6.64
CA SER A 414 -29.40 -3.40 7.75
C SER A 414 -29.58 -2.45 8.93
N VAL A 415 -30.68 -2.60 9.66
CA VAL A 415 -30.88 -1.98 10.97
C VAL A 415 -31.30 -3.02 12.01
N ARG A 416 -30.89 -2.81 13.27
CA ARG A 416 -31.26 -3.65 14.41
C ARG A 416 -31.29 -2.84 15.70
N TYR A 417 -32.29 -3.08 16.54
CA TYR A 417 -32.25 -2.59 17.91
C TYR A 417 -31.27 -3.41 18.75
N VAL A 418 -30.22 -2.76 19.26
CA VAL A 418 -29.17 -3.33 20.11
C VAL A 418 -29.13 -2.58 21.45
N PRO A 419 -28.56 -3.15 22.53
CA PRO A 419 -28.37 -2.43 23.78
C PRO A 419 -27.59 -1.12 23.57
N GLN A 420 -28.04 -0.04 24.23
CA GLN A 420 -27.39 1.26 24.15
C GLN A 420 -25.89 1.24 24.53
N PRO A 421 -25.45 0.52 25.59
CA PRO A 421 -24.02 0.45 25.93
C PRO A 421 -23.18 -0.15 24.80
N ASP A 422 -23.62 -1.26 24.21
CA ASP A 422 -22.96 -1.91 23.07
C ASP A 422 -22.82 -0.94 21.90
N ASN A 423 -23.92 -0.28 21.52
CA ASN A 423 -23.94 0.67 20.41
C ASN A 423 -23.01 1.87 20.66
N SER A 424 -23.04 2.43 21.86
CA SER A 424 -22.21 3.58 22.24
C SER A 424 -20.73 3.22 22.21
N THR A 425 -20.35 2.07 22.78
CA THR A 425 -18.95 1.61 22.77
C THR A 425 -18.48 1.28 21.35
N ALA A 426 -19.32 0.60 20.55
CA ALA A 426 -18.98 0.27 19.17
C ALA A 426 -18.75 1.51 18.30
N GLY A 427 -19.63 2.51 18.41
CA GLY A 427 -19.48 3.80 17.72
C GLY A 427 -18.27 4.59 18.20
N ALA A 428 -17.98 4.59 19.51
CA ALA A 428 -16.80 5.25 20.06
C ALA A 428 -15.50 4.64 19.53
N ARG A 429 -15.42 3.30 19.45
CA ARG A 429 -14.25 2.59 18.90
C ARG A 429 -14.05 2.87 17.42
N LEU A 430 -15.12 2.82 16.62
CA LEU A 430 -15.06 3.14 15.19
C LEU A 430 -14.57 4.59 14.97
N SER A 431 -15.12 5.54 15.73
CA SER A 431 -14.69 6.95 15.66
C SER A 431 -13.24 7.14 16.11
N ALA A 432 -12.80 6.43 17.15
CA ALA A 432 -11.42 6.46 17.60
C ALA A 432 -10.48 5.91 16.53
N TRP A 433 -10.85 4.81 15.90
CA TRP A 433 -10.07 4.22 14.81
C TRP A 433 -9.94 5.17 13.61
N TYR A 434 -11.02 5.82 13.16
CA TYR A 434 -10.92 6.81 12.08
C TYR A 434 -9.87 7.88 12.35
N GLY A 435 -9.77 8.35 13.59
CA GLY A 435 -8.80 9.36 13.99
C GLY A 435 -7.39 8.82 14.16
N GLN A 436 -7.25 7.71 14.90
CA GLN A 436 -5.97 7.06 15.16
C GLN A 436 -5.33 6.57 13.85
N ASP A 437 -6.12 6.07 12.92
CA ASP A 437 -5.62 5.48 11.69
C ASP A 437 -5.68 6.44 10.50
N ARG A 438 -6.13 7.68 10.78
CA ARG A 438 -6.30 8.76 9.80
C ARG A 438 -7.11 8.34 8.58
N ILE A 439 -8.18 7.57 8.77
CA ILE A 439 -9.14 7.30 7.69
C ILE A 439 -9.87 8.61 7.40
N LEU A 440 -9.65 9.30 6.29
CA LEU A 440 -10.21 10.62 5.94
C LEU A 440 -11.54 10.50 5.17
N ASP A 441 -12.23 11.62 4.93
CA ASP A 441 -13.44 11.60 4.09
C ASP A 441 -13.14 11.02 2.69
N GLY A 442 -13.90 10.00 2.30
CA GLY A 442 -13.76 9.31 1.04
C GLY A 442 -12.69 8.23 1.01
N ASP A 443 -11.96 7.99 2.10
CA ASP A 443 -11.07 6.83 2.18
C ASP A 443 -11.88 5.54 2.19
N ALA A 444 -11.43 4.58 1.38
CA ALA A 444 -11.94 3.22 1.36
C ALA A 444 -11.43 2.43 2.57
N TYR A 445 -12.30 1.60 3.14
CA TYR A 445 -11.95 0.62 4.16
C TYR A 445 -12.91 -0.57 4.16
N ALA A 446 -12.50 -1.64 4.83
CA ALA A 446 -13.30 -2.84 4.97
C ALA A 446 -13.65 -3.13 6.43
N ILE A 447 -14.65 -3.99 6.63
CA ILE A 447 -15.12 -4.46 7.92
C ILE A 447 -14.97 -5.97 7.99
N SER A 448 -14.57 -6.44 9.16
CA SER A 448 -14.61 -7.85 9.51
C SER A 448 -15.26 -8.04 10.87
N VAL A 449 -15.76 -9.24 11.10
CA VAL A 449 -16.23 -9.66 12.42
C VAL A 449 -15.49 -10.93 12.80
N ARG A 450 -15.04 -11.00 14.05
CA ARG A 450 -14.25 -12.12 14.59
C ARG A 450 -14.99 -12.90 15.66
#